data_AF-A0A3S5A6P3-F1
#
_entry.id   AF-A0A3S5A6P3-F1
#
_cell.length_a   1.000
_cell.length_b   1.000
_cell.length_c   1.000
_cell.angle_alpha   90.00
_cell.angle_beta   90.00
_cell.angle_gamma   90.00
#
_symmetry.space_group_name_H-M   'P 1'
#
loop_
_entity.id
_entity.type
_entity.pdbx_description
1 polymer ?
#
loop_
_entity_poly.entity_id
_entity_poly.type
_entity_poly.pdbx_seq_one_letter_code
_entity_poly.pdbx_strand_id
1 'polypeptide(L)'
;MSAVRLQTVCFNLTALVNTSESEVVAQETYVITKVCFALCLFSTLIHLLLLVWLPHIRRMYGVFLVVGLHASATAHLATLIACSADREVWYSRVASLTASIAFLAGLGVNLLSAWSVCHLVSTWRVSRRDSLIKHLHNLNTASITSLRPNCLIDPAPSEVGLCGCFHDPTGPVARPVTGCALPLIVVLLLSTVVMLAGSVCFPASPGLSKDAGQNITATTTTFVIASCGLINSHGQFLVFFIFLFLLLAVQLALLMAVSKRCLGAPEDRVQLHQERDVTARYCITLKLAITHTIVWSSGVVAVYRASVAVWNMFTLFSSLQAIYITINCTFSRPVFDLVHWWHEDEPGKPEESL
;
A
#
# COMPACT_ATOMS: atom_id res chain seq x y z
N MET A 1 -60.77 25.84 -16.93
CA MET A 1 -59.33 26.00 -16.66
C MET A 1 -58.88 24.77 -15.88
N SER A 2 -58.00 24.00 -16.50
CA SER A 2 -57.96 22.54 -16.44
C SER A 2 -57.01 21.98 -15.37
N ALA A 3 -57.39 20.82 -14.81
CA ALA A 3 -56.59 19.99 -13.92
C ALA A 3 -55.15 19.70 -14.44
N VAL A 4 -54.95 19.80 -15.76
CA VAL A 4 -53.65 19.72 -16.43
C VAL A 4 -52.67 20.80 -15.95
N ARG A 5 -53.11 22.05 -15.70
CA ARG A 5 -52.21 23.11 -15.19
C ARG A 5 -51.78 22.87 -13.74
N LEU A 6 -52.63 22.25 -12.92
CA LEU A 6 -52.30 21.93 -11.53
C LEU A 6 -51.27 20.79 -11.46
N GLN A 7 -51.39 19.79 -12.34
CA GLN A 7 -50.40 18.71 -12.47
C GLN A 7 -49.02 19.22 -12.93
N THR A 8 -48.97 20.16 -13.88
CA THR A 8 -47.69 20.76 -14.32
C THR A 8 -47.04 21.60 -13.23
N VAL A 9 -47.83 22.34 -12.43
CA VAL A 9 -47.31 23.13 -11.31
C VAL A 9 -46.80 22.23 -10.18
N CYS A 10 -47.52 21.16 -9.82
CA CYS A 10 -47.05 20.19 -8.83
C CYS A 10 -45.76 19.47 -9.29
N PHE A 11 -45.69 19.05 -10.55
CA PHE A 11 -44.48 18.41 -11.09
C PHE A 11 -43.27 19.35 -11.10
N ASN A 12 -43.48 20.62 -11.43
CA ASN A 12 -42.43 21.64 -11.37
C ASN A 12 -42.00 21.96 -9.93
N LEU A 13 -42.91 21.96 -8.95
CA LEU A 13 -42.57 22.14 -7.53
C LEU A 13 -41.80 20.95 -6.96
N THR A 14 -42.19 19.71 -7.30
CA THR A 14 -41.43 18.52 -6.89
C THR A 14 -40.06 18.48 -7.55
N ALA A 15 -39.95 18.91 -8.81
CA ALA A 15 -38.66 19.07 -9.48
C ALA A 15 -37.80 20.17 -8.81
N LEU A 16 -38.39 21.33 -8.46
CA LEU A 16 -37.68 22.44 -7.81
C LEU A 16 -37.19 22.08 -6.41
N VAL A 17 -38.03 21.40 -5.62
CA VAL A 17 -37.68 20.92 -4.27
C VAL A 17 -36.58 19.86 -4.36
N ASN A 18 -36.71 18.88 -5.26
CA ASN A 18 -35.66 17.88 -5.48
C ASN A 18 -34.35 18.50 -5.98
N THR A 19 -34.39 19.55 -6.79
CA THR A 19 -33.17 20.26 -7.20
C THR A 19 -32.53 20.99 -6.03
N SER A 20 -33.31 21.65 -5.16
CA SER A 20 -32.79 22.36 -4.00
C SER A 20 -32.15 21.43 -2.96
N GLU A 21 -32.75 20.27 -2.68
CA GLU A 21 -32.16 19.26 -1.79
C GLU A 21 -30.89 18.66 -2.41
N SER A 22 -30.89 18.42 -3.73
CA SER A 22 -29.72 17.87 -4.42
C SER A 22 -28.52 18.83 -4.44
N GLU A 23 -28.76 20.15 -4.52
CA GLU A 23 -27.72 21.17 -4.47
C GLU A 23 -27.10 21.30 -3.08
N VAL A 24 -27.92 21.25 -2.03
CA VAL A 24 -27.43 21.28 -0.63
C VAL A 24 -26.56 20.05 -0.34
N VAL A 25 -27.00 18.85 -0.72
CA VAL A 25 -26.24 17.60 -0.54
C VAL A 25 -24.92 17.63 -1.33
N ALA A 26 -24.93 18.20 -2.54
CA ALA A 26 -23.73 18.36 -3.35
C ALA A 26 -22.74 19.33 -2.70
N GLN A 27 -23.21 20.42 -2.10
CA GLN A 27 -22.39 21.41 -1.40
C GLN A 27 -21.73 20.81 -0.15
N GLU A 28 -22.49 20.08 0.68
CA GLU A 28 -21.96 19.42 1.88
C GLU A 28 -20.90 18.37 1.52
N THR A 29 -21.20 17.54 0.51
CA THR A 29 -20.27 16.51 0.02
C THR A 29 -18.99 17.13 -0.55
N TYR A 30 -19.11 18.25 -1.25
CA TYR A 30 -17.97 18.98 -1.77
C TYR A 30 -17.04 19.48 -0.64
N VAL A 31 -17.61 19.95 0.47
CA VAL A 31 -16.83 20.32 1.67
C VAL A 31 -16.13 19.11 2.27
N ILE A 32 -16.82 17.97 2.41
CA ILE A 32 -16.22 16.72 2.91
C ILE A 32 -15.03 16.30 2.04
N THR A 33 -15.21 16.33 0.72
CA THR A 33 -14.15 15.98 -0.25
C THR A 33 -12.92 16.86 -0.05
N LYS A 34 -13.09 18.19 0.09
CA LYS A 34 -11.97 19.11 0.37
C LYS A 34 -11.28 18.80 1.69
N VAL A 35 -12.04 18.60 2.76
CA VAL A 35 -11.48 18.31 4.09
C VAL A 35 -10.69 17.00 4.06
N CYS A 36 -11.25 15.94 3.47
CA CYS A 36 -10.57 14.65 3.34
C CYS A 36 -9.27 14.76 2.54
N PHE A 37 -9.26 15.43 1.39
CA PHE A 37 -8.03 15.59 0.61
C PHE A 37 -7.01 16.54 1.25
N ALA A 38 -7.46 17.54 2.02
CA ALA A 38 -6.57 18.36 2.84
C ALA A 38 -5.90 17.52 3.92
N LEU A 39 -6.66 16.67 4.62
CA LEU A 39 -6.10 15.71 5.58
C LEU A 39 -5.11 14.74 4.93
N CYS A 40 -5.42 14.21 3.74
CA CYS A 40 -4.48 13.39 2.97
C CYS A 40 -3.17 14.14 2.71
N LEU A 41 -3.27 15.40 2.24
CA LEU A 41 -2.12 16.24 1.92
C LEU A 41 -1.27 16.50 3.17
N PHE A 42 -1.86 17.00 4.26
CA PHE A 42 -1.13 17.30 5.49
C PHE A 42 -0.49 16.04 6.10
N SER A 43 -1.21 14.92 6.14
CA SER A 43 -0.65 13.66 6.62
C SER A 43 0.54 13.21 5.78
N THR A 44 0.45 13.32 4.45
CA THR A 44 1.54 12.96 3.53
C THR A 44 2.74 13.91 3.69
N LEU A 45 2.50 15.21 3.88
CA LEU A 45 3.56 16.20 4.12
C LEU A 45 4.27 15.96 5.45
N ILE A 46 3.55 15.69 6.53
CA ILE A 46 4.13 15.31 7.83
C ILE A 46 5.01 14.08 7.64
N HIS A 47 4.53 13.06 6.92
CA HIS A 47 5.30 11.86 6.66
C HIS A 47 6.56 12.16 5.84
N LEU A 48 6.48 12.98 4.79
CA LEU A 48 7.64 13.42 4.03
C LEU A 48 8.65 14.17 4.89
N LEU A 49 8.20 15.09 5.74
CA LEU A 49 9.07 15.82 6.66
C LEU A 49 9.79 14.88 7.63
N LEU A 50 9.08 13.90 8.19
CA LEU A 50 9.68 12.88 9.06
C LEU A 50 10.76 12.06 8.32
N LEU A 51 10.50 11.66 7.07
CA LEU A 51 11.49 10.92 6.26
C LEU A 51 12.69 11.77 5.84
N VAL A 52 12.51 13.08 5.67
CA VAL A 52 13.61 14.02 5.40
C VAL A 52 14.46 14.20 6.67
N TRP A 53 13.81 14.33 7.83
CA TRP A 53 14.47 14.57 9.10
C TRP A 53 15.20 13.34 9.66
N LEU A 54 14.69 12.13 9.37
CA LEU A 54 15.23 10.87 9.90
C LEU A 54 15.88 10.04 8.77
N PRO A 55 17.15 10.33 8.40
CA PRO A 55 17.81 9.71 7.24
C PRO A 55 17.99 8.19 7.36
N HIS A 56 18.06 7.66 8.59
CA HIS A 56 18.11 6.22 8.83
C HIS A 56 16.80 5.51 8.46
N ILE A 57 15.66 6.10 8.79
CA ILE A 57 14.34 5.60 8.38
C ILE A 57 14.22 5.61 6.85
N ARG A 58 14.67 6.69 6.21
CA ARG A 58 14.73 6.79 4.74
C ARG A 58 15.56 5.69 4.11
N ARG A 59 16.71 5.34 4.72
CA ARG A 59 17.56 4.23 4.25
C ARG A 59 16.85 2.87 4.39
N MET A 60 16.10 2.68 5.47
CA MET A 60 15.31 1.45 5.69
C MET A 60 14.18 1.31 4.67
N TYR A 61 13.34 2.33 4.48
CA TYR A 61 12.21 2.23 3.55
C TYR A 61 12.59 2.39 2.07
N GLY A 62 13.72 3.03 1.79
CA GLY A 62 14.24 3.22 0.44
C GLY A 62 13.72 4.47 -0.26
N VAL A 63 14.40 4.85 -1.35
CA VAL A 63 14.10 6.06 -2.13
C VAL A 63 12.72 6.02 -2.79
N PHE A 64 12.24 4.82 -3.14
CA PHE A 64 10.93 4.64 -3.78
C PHE A 64 9.79 5.13 -2.87
N LEU A 65 9.82 4.86 -1.56
CA LEU A 65 8.77 5.35 -0.68
C LEU A 65 8.69 6.90 -0.68
N VAL A 66 9.84 7.57 -0.65
CA VAL A 66 9.89 9.05 -0.65
C VAL A 66 9.33 9.61 -1.95
N VAL A 67 9.74 9.06 -3.09
CA VAL A 67 9.23 9.50 -4.40
C VAL A 67 7.73 9.23 -4.53
N GLY A 68 7.25 8.09 -4.03
CA GLY A 68 5.82 7.74 -4.01
C GLY A 68 5.00 8.69 -3.14
N LEU A 69 5.49 9.03 -1.95
CA LEU A 69 4.85 10.02 -1.07
C LEU A 69 4.83 11.42 -1.69
N HIS A 70 5.90 11.82 -2.38
CA HIS A 70 5.94 13.08 -3.10
C HIS A 70 4.87 13.12 -4.20
N ALA A 71 4.79 12.06 -5.03
CA ALA A 71 3.75 11.94 -6.04
C ALA A 71 2.34 11.96 -5.43
N SER A 72 2.12 11.29 -4.28
CA SER A 72 0.83 11.33 -3.57
C SER A 72 0.50 12.75 -3.07
N ALA A 73 1.47 13.47 -2.51
CA ALA A 73 1.28 14.85 -2.08
C ALA A 73 0.91 15.77 -3.26
N THR A 74 1.61 15.64 -4.39
CA THR A 74 1.27 16.34 -5.63
C THR A 74 -0.15 16.01 -6.10
N ALA A 75 -0.55 14.73 -6.04
CA ALA A 75 -1.89 14.31 -6.44
C ALA A 75 -2.99 14.93 -5.57
N HIS A 76 -2.80 14.92 -4.25
CA HIS A 76 -3.75 15.54 -3.31
C HIS A 76 -3.81 17.05 -3.46
N LEU A 77 -2.67 17.73 -3.63
CA LEU A 77 -2.62 19.17 -3.87
C LEU A 77 -3.33 19.54 -5.18
N ALA A 78 -3.03 18.83 -6.27
CA ALA A 78 -3.68 19.04 -7.55
C ALA A 78 -5.19 18.77 -7.47
N THR A 79 -5.62 17.79 -6.68
CA THR A 79 -7.05 17.53 -6.41
C THR A 79 -7.71 18.69 -5.67
N LEU A 80 -7.05 19.24 -4.64
CA LEU A 80 -7.58 20.40 -3.90
C LEU A 80 -7.66 21.66 -4.76
N ILE A 81 -6.68 21.89 -5.63
CA ILE A 81 -6.70 22.97 -6.62
C ILE A 81 -7.87 22.76 -7.58
N ALA A 82 -8.04 21.55 -8.12
CA ALA A 82 -9.17 21.22 -8.99
C ALA A 82 -10.52 21.42 -8.28
N CYS A 83 -10.62 21.04 -7.01
CA CYS A 83 -11.80 21.29 -6.20
C CYS A 83 -12.07 22.77 -5.98
N SER A 84 -11.04 23.58 -5.73
CA SER A 84 -11.20 25.01 -5.42
C SER A 84 -11.33 25.89 -6.66
N ALA A 85 -11.09 25.31 -7.83
CA ALA A 85 -11.20 25.96 -9.11
C ALA A 85 -12.66 26.19 -9.55
N ASP A 86 -12.92 27.34 -10.17
CA ASP A 86 -14.09 27.48 -11.03
C ASP A 86 -13.97 26.53 -12.22
N ARG A 87 -15.03 25.75 -12.47
CA ARG A 87 -14.99 24.63 -13.44
C ARG A 87 -14.81 25.05 -14.88
N GLU A 88 -15.20 26.26 -15.21
CA GLU A 88 -15.12 26.77 -16.57
C GLU A 88 -13.69 27.11 -16.97
N VAL A 89 -12.78 27.21 -15.99
CA VAL A 89 -11.43 27.65 -16.26
C VAL A 89 -10.52 26.45 -16.56
N TRP A 90 -9.70 26.61 -17.59
CA TRP A 90 -8.76 25.60 -18.10
C TRP A 90 -7.84 24.99 -17.03
N TYR A 91 -7.52 25.74 -15.96
CA TYR A 91 -6.64 25.26 -14.89
C TYR A 91 -7.24 24.10 -14.08
N SER A 92 -8.57 24.02 -13.95
CA SER A 92 -9.25 22.90 -13.26
C SER A 92 -8.98 21.56 -13.97
N ARG A 93 -9.01 21.56 -15.31
CA ARG A 93 -8.74 20.38 -16.14
C ARG A 93 -7.28 19.95 -16.05
N VAL A 94 -6.36 20.91 -16.09
CA VAL A 94 -4.92 20.65 -15.93
C VAL A 94 -4.64 20.08 -14.53
N ALA A 95 -5.26 20.61 -13.49
CA ALA A 95 -5.14 20.12 -12.13
C ALA A 95 -5.69 18.69 -11.96
N SER A 96 -6.87 18.39 -12.51
CA SER A 96 -7.43 17.02 -12.54
C SER A 96 -6.50 16.03 -13.24
N LEU A 97 -6.01 16.37 -14.44
CA LEU A 97 -5.08 15.52 -15.19
C LEU A 97 -3.77 15.30 -14.42
N THR A 98 -3.23 16.37 -13.83
CA THR A 98 -2.03 16.33 -12.99
C THR A 98 -2.25 15.39 -11.80
N ALA A 99 -3.42 15.46 -11.14
CA ALA A 99 -3.76 14.55 -10.06
C ALA A 99 -3.80 13.09 -10.52
N SER A 100 -4.45 12.79 -11.65
CA SER A 100 -4.50 11.44 -12.21
C SER A 100 -3.10 10.89 -12.52
N ILE A 101 -2.24 11.68 -13.18
CA ILE A 101 -0.87 11.27 -13.51
C ILE A 101 -0.06 11.04 -12.24
N ALA A 102 -0.18 11.92 -11.25
CA ALA A 102 0.55 11.81 -9.99
C ALA A 102 0.11 10.58 -9.16
N PHE A 103 -1.19 10.25 -9.14
CA PHE A 103 -1.67 8.99 -8.53
C PHE A 103 -1.09 7.75 -9.22
N LEU A 104 -1.09 7.72 -10.56
CA LEU A 104 -0.50 6.61 -11.31
C LEU A 104 1.01 6.51 -11.09
N ALA A 105 1.72 7.65 -11.06
CA ALA A 105 3.14 7.69 -10.76
C ALA A 105 3.43 7.14 -9.35
N GLY A 106 2.64 7.53 -8.34
CA GLY A 106 2.76 6.99 -6.98
C GLY A 106 2.58 5.46 -6.93
N LEU A 107 1.57 4.92 -7.62
CA LEU A 107 1.37 3.48 -7.74
C LEU A 107 2.51 2.78 -8.51
N GLY A 108 3.01 3.40 -9.58
CA GLY A 108 4.16 2.89 -10.32
C GLY A 108 5.41 2.80 -9.46
N VAL A 109 5.66 3.78 -8.60
CA VAL A 109 6.77 3.76 -7.65
C VAL A 109 6.58 2.69 -6.56
N ASN A 110 5.35 2.48 -6.09
CA ASN A 110 5.02 1.37 -5.18
C ASN A 110 5.27 -0.01 -5.84
N LEU A 111 4.97 -0.14 -7.13
CA LEU A 111 5.29 -1.33 -7.91
C LEU A 111 6.81 -1.55 -8.00
N LEU A 112 7.60 -0.49 -8.24
CA LEU A 112 9.07 -0.57 -8.21
C LEU A 112 9.60 -1.00 -6.84
N SER A 113 8.97 -0.54 -5.75
CA SER A 113 9.28 -1.03 -4.39
C SER A 113 9.03 -2.53 -4.27
N ALA A 114 7.87 -3.02 -4.70
CA ALA A 114 7.55 -4.45 -4.68
C ALA A 114 8.53 -5.29 -5.54
N TRP A 115 8.90 -4.77 -6.71
CA TRP A 115 9.91 -5.37 -7.56
C TRP A 115 11.27 -5.47 -6.86
N SER A 116 11.70 -4.40 -6.18
CA SER A 116 12.97 -4.38 -5.44
C SER A 116 13.01 -5.44 -4.33
N VAL A 117 11.91 -5.64 -3.62
CA VAL A 117 11.77 -6.70 -2.62
C VAL A 117 11.85 -8.07 -3.27
N CYS A 118 11.14 -8.28 -4.39
CA CYS A 118 11.19 -9.53 -5.14
C CYS A 118 12.62 -9.87 -5.61
N HIS A 119 13.34 -8.87 -6.10
CA HIS A 119 14.73 -9.00 -6.53
C HIS A 119 15.67 -9.31 -5.36
N LEU A 120 15.52 -8.64 -4.21
CA LEU A 120 16.31 -8.94 -3.00
C LEU A 120 16.10 -10.38 -2.52
N VAL A 121 14.86 -10.86 -2.52
CA VAL A 121 14.54 -12.23 -2.13
C VAL A 121 15.07 -13.25 -3.13
N SER A 122 15.08 -12.94 -4.44
CA SER A 122 15.60 -13.85 -5.45
C SER A 122 17.13 -13.97 -5.38
N THR A 123 17.86 -12.86 -5.25
CA THR A 123 19.32 -12.87 -5.14
C THR A 123 19.78 -13.54 -3.85
N TRP A 124 19.07 -13.31 -2.74
CA TRP A 124 19.36 -13.97 -1.46
C TRP A 124 19.29 -15.51 -1.56
N ARG A 125 18.28 -16.05 -2.26
CA ARG A 125 18.18 -17.50 -2.48
C ARG A 125 19.30 -18.07 -3.32
N VAL A 126 19.76 -17.35 -4.34
CA VAL A 126 20.88 -17.80 -5.17
C VAL A 126 22.13 -17.88 -4.30
N SER A 127 22.41 -16.81 -3.53
CA SER A 127 23.53 -16.78 -2.59
C SER A 127 23.47 -17.92 -1.54
N ARG A 128 22.29 -18.21 -0.98
CA ARG A 128 22.11 -19.33 -0.02
C ARG A 128 22.37 -20.68 -0.67
N ARG A 129 21.91 -20.91 -1.91
CA ARG A 129 22.18 -22.16 -2.64
C ARG A 129 23.67 -22.35 -2.89
N ASP A 130 24.37 -21.30 -3.30
CA ASP A 130 25.81 -21.38 -3.57
C ASP A 130 26.61 -21.65 -2.28
N SER A 131 26.21 -21.04 -1.16
CA SER A 131 26.82 -21.30 0.15
C SER A 131 26.60 -22.74 0.61
N LEU A 132 25.37 -23.27 0.44
CA LEU A 132 25.05 -24.65 0.80
C LEU A 132 25.85 -25.65 -0.06
N ILE A 133 25.95 -25.41 -1.37
CA ILE A 133 26.74 -26.26 -2.29
C ILE A 133 28.21 -26.27 -1.87
N LYS A 134 28.78 -25.11 -1.52
CA LYS A 134 30.16 -25.02 -1.01
C LYS A 134 30.34 -25.79 0.31
N HIS A 135 29.38 -25.69 1.22
CA HIS A 135 29.45 -26.39 2.50
C HIS A 135 29.34 -27.92 2.33
N LEU A 136 28.42 -28.38 1.47
CA LEU A 136 28.30 -29.80 1.11
C LEU A 136 29.54 -30.33 0.41
N HIS A 137 30.15 -29.54 -0.48
CA HIS A 137 31.41 -29.91 -1.13
C HIS A 137 32.55 -30.06 -0.11
N ASN A 138 32.66 -29.12 0.85
CA ASN A 138 33.66 -29.18 1.91
C ASN A 138 33.49 -30.40 2.83
N LEU A 139 32.25 -30.74 3.19
CA LEU A 139 31.94 -31.94 3.97
C LEU A 139 32.31 -33.23 3.22
N ASN A 140 32.05 -33.28 1.91
CA ASN A 140 32.42 -34.43 1.08
C ASN A 140 33.96 -34.58 0.98
N THR A 141 34.69 -33.48 0.82
CA THR A 141 36.17 -33.52 0.81
C THR A 141 36.76 -33.91 2.16
N ALA A 142 36.19 -33.44 3.28
CA ALA A 142 36.66 -33.78 4.62
C ALA A 142 36.45 -35.26 4.96
N SER A 143 35.32 -35.83 4.55
CA SER A 143 35.00 -37.26 4.64
C SER A 143 36.04 -38.13 3.92
N ILE A 144 36.44 -37.73 2.70
CA ILE A 144 37.41 -38.48 1.89
C ILE A 144 38.83 -38.40 2.48
N THR A 145 39.22 -37.27 3.10
CA THR A 145 40.54 -37.14 3.75
C THR A 145 40.64 -37.83 5.12
N SER A 146 39.51 -38.11 5.79
CA SER A 146 39.48 -38.83 7.08
C SER A 146 39.61 -40.36 6.93
N LEU A 147 39.55 -40.89 5.71
CA LEU A 147 39.71 -42.32 5.40
C LEU A 147 41.15 -42.68 4.99
N ARG A 148 42.16 -41.96 5.52
CA ARG A 148 43.55 -42.41 5.45
C ARG A 148 43.81 -43.37 6.62
N PRO A 149 44.03 -44.68 6.38
CA PRO A 149 44.29 -45.65 7.43
C PRO A 149 45.76 -45.54 7.82
N ASN A 150 46.07 -44.67 8.78
CA ASN A 150 47.29 -44.84 9.57
C ASN A 150 46.90 -45.41 10.93
N CYS A 151 46.72 -46.73 10.94
CA CYS A 151 46.95 -47.52 12.13
C CYS A 151 48.42 -47.31 12.55
N LEU A 152 48.63 -46.68 13.70
CA LEU A 152 49.68 -47.15 14.61
C LEU A 152 49.16 -47.00 16.03
N ILE A 153 49.06 -48.16 16.67
CA ILE A 153 48.61 -48.41 18.03
C ILE A 153 49.67 -47.88 18.98
N ASP A 154 49.27 -47.12 19.99
CA ASP A 154 49.94 -47.13 21.29
C ASP A 154 48.92 -46.88 22.41
N PRO A 155 48.95 -47.66 23.51
CA PRO A 155 48.14 -47.41 24.69
C PRO A 155 48.99 -46.81 25.81
N ALA A 156 48.50 -45.76 26.47
CA ALA A 156 48.43 -45.66 27.93
C ALA A 156 47.87 -44.30 28.39
N PRO A 157 47.27 -44.23 29.59
CA PRO A 157 46.38 -43.15 30.00
C PRO A 157 47.05 -42.20 31.00
N SER A 158 46.80 -40.90 30.88
CA SER A 158 46.79 -40.00 32.05
C SER A 158 46.15 -38.67 31.72
N GLU A 159 45.26 -38.28 32.64
CA GLU A 159 44.97 -36.92 33.07
C GLU A 159 44.04 -36.01 32.25
N VAL A 160 42.82 -35.89 32.79
CA VAL A 160 42.18 -34.65 33.25
C VAL A 160 42.33 -33.44 32.32
N GLY A 161 41.27 -33.20 31.54
CA GLY A 161 41.05 -31.95 30.81
C GLY A 161 39.56 -31.71 30.63
N LEU A 162 38.92 -31.16 31.66
CA LEU A 162 37.51 -30.80 31.71
C LEU A 162 37.24 -29.63 30.73
N CYS A 163 37.01 -29.92 29.44
CA CYS A 163 36.48 -28.93 28.50
C CYS A 163 34.96 -28.85 28.69
N GLY A 164 34.55 -27.96 29.59
CA GLY A 164 33.15 -27.56 29.75
C GLY A 164 32.65 -26.85 28.49
N CYS A 165 31.94 -27.58 27.63
CA CYS A 165 31.05 -26.99 26.64
C CYS A 165 29.79 -26.51 27.37
N PHE A 166 29.86 -25.32 27.97
CA PHE A 166 28.70 -24.63 28.51
C PHE A 166 27.96 -23.96 27.34
N HIS A 167 27.10 -24.73 26.66
CA HIS A 167 26.12 -24.18 25.75
C HIS A 167 24.92 -23.75 26.59
N ASP A 168 24.87 -22.47 26.95
CA ASP A 168 23.70 -21.83 27.54
C ASP A 168 22.63 -21.63 26.45
N PRO A 169 21.43 -22.24 26.54
CA PRO A 169 20.34 -22.01 25.60
C PRO A 169 19.23 -21.22 26.30
N THR A 170 19.50 -19.99 26.70
CA THR A 170 18.48 -19.07 27.23
C THR A 170 18.36 -17.81 26.37
N GLY A 171 18.18 -18.02 25.06
CA GLY A 171 17.68 -16.98 24.16
C GLY A 171 16.13 -16.99 24.14
N PRO A 172 15.45 -15.83 24.19
CA PRO A 172 14.00 -15.77 24.29
C PRO A 172 13.34 -16.45 23.09
N VAL A 173 12.36 -17.29 23.39
CA VAL A 173 11.49 -17.96 22.41
C VAL A 173 10.82 -16.90 21.53
N ALA A 174 11.38 -16.68 20.34
CA ALA A 174 10.74 -15.92 19.29
C ALA A 174 9.50 -16.69 18.86
N ARG A 175 8.33 -16.24 19.32
CA ARG A 175 7.05 -16.76 18.86
C ARG A 175 6.96 -16.61 17.34
N PRO A 176 6.51 -17.65 16.60
CA PRO A 176 6.29 -17.52 15.18
C PRO A 176 5.21 -16.46 14.95
N VAL A 177 5.53 -15.44 14.16
CA VAL A 177 4.58 -14.43 13.67
C VAL A 177 3.74 -15.07 12.56
N THR A 178 2.96 -16.10 12.89
CA THR A 178 2.03 -16.79 11.97
C THR A 178 0.66 -16.12 11.87
N GLY A 179 0.44 -15.00 12.56
CA GLY A 179 -0.87 -14.33 12.62
C GLY A 179 -1.26 -13.47 11.41
N CYS A 180 -0.36 -13.21 10.45
CA CYS A 180 -0.66 -12.28 9.35
C CYS A 180 -1.12 -12.93 8.04
N ALA A 181 -0.97 -14.25 7.84
CA ALA A 181 -1.22 -14.86 6.53
C ALA A 181 -2.72 -15.13 6.25
N LEU A 182 -3.50 -15.52 7.26
CA LEU A 182 -4.90 -15.88 7.09
C LEU A 182 -5.83 -14.68 6.81
N PRO A 183 -5.78 -13.56 7.56
CA PRO A 183 -6.61 -12.39 7.26
C PRO A 183 -6.22 -11.74 5.92
N LEU A 184 -4.96 -11.89 5.51
CA LEU A 184 -4.44 -11.38 4.25
C LEU A 184 -5.02 -12.11 3.02
N ILE A 185 -5.08 -13.43 3.06
CA ILE A 185 -5.66 -14.23 1.98
C ILE A 185 -7.15 -13.92 1.82
N VAL A 186 -7.88 -13.72 2.93
CA VAL A 186 -9.30 -13.36 2.89
C VAL A 186 -9.50 -11.96 2.30
N VAL A 187 -8.68 -10.97 2.67
CA VAL A 187 -8.76 -9.60 2.09
C VAL A 187 -8.37 -9.57 0.61
N LEU A 188 -7.41 -10.39 0.21
CA LEU A 188 -7.00 -10.52 -1.20
C LEU A 188 -8.02 -11.27 -2.05
N LEU A 189 -8.69 -12.28 -1.49
CA LEU A 189 -9.80 -12.98 -2.14
C LEU A 189 -11.03 -12.08 -2.24
N LEU A 190 -11.36 -11.32 -1.20
CA LEU A 190 -12.47 -10.35 -1.27
C LEU A 190 -12.19 -9.26 -2.31
N SER A 191 -10.98 -8.72 -2.35
CA SER A 191 -10.63 -7.67 -3.31
C SER A 191 -10.63 -8.21 -4.74
N THR A 192 -10.06 -9.39 -4.99
CA THR A 192 -10.09 -10.02 -6.32
C THR A 192 -11.51 -10.37 -6.76
N VAL A 193 -12.38 -10.84 -5.86
CA VAL A 193 -13.81 -11.08 -6.16
C VAL A 193 -14.55 -9.78 -6.47
N VAL A 194 -14.29 -8.67 -5.76
CA VAL A 194 -14.87 -7.36 -6.08
C VAL A 194 -14.38 -6.85 -7.44
N MET A 195 -13.10 -7.04 -7.76
CA MET A 195 -12.51 -6.65 -9.05
C MET A 195 -13.03 -7.51 -10.22
N LEU A 196 -13.22 -8.82 -10.00
CA LEU A 196 -13.81 -9.74 -10.97
C LEU A 196 -15.31 -9.50 -11.14
N ALA A 197 -16.06 -9.27 -10.07
CA ALA A 197 -17.47 -8.92 -10.16
C ALA A 197 -17.69 -7.57 -10.85
N GLY A 198 -16.81 -6.59 -10.63
CA GLY A 198 -16.85 -5.30 -11.33
C GLY A 198 -16.48 -5.37 -12.82
N SER A 199 -15.62 -6.32 -13.21
CA SER A 199 -15.17 -6.50 -14.61
C SER A 199 -16.02 -7.48 -15.42
N VAL A 200 -16.60 -8.50 -14.78
CA VAL A 200 -17.50 -9.49 -15.43
C VAL A 200 -18.93 -8.94 -15.56
N CYS A 201 -19.32 -7.96 -14.74
CA CYS A 201 -20.53 -7.16 -14.92
C CYS A 201 -20.35 -6.02 -15.93
N PHE A 202 -19.48 -6.16 -16.92
CA PHE A 202 -19.55 -5.39 -18.17
C PHE A 202 -20.47 -6.14 -19.16
N PRO A 203 -21.81 -6.00 -19.11
CA PRO A 203 -22.46 -5.82 -20.39
C PRO A 203 -21.90 -4.51 -20.94
N ALA A 204 -21.32 -4.55 -22.13
CA ALA A 204 -21.17 -3.35 -22.93
C ALA A 204 -22.52 -2.63 -22.87
N SER A 205 -22.63 -1.55 -22.09
CA SER A 205 -23.88 -0.83 -21.93
C SER A 205 -24.17 -0.21 -23.30
N PRO A 206 -25.08 -0.79 -24.11
CA PRO A 206 -25.43 -0.21 -25.40
C PRO A 206 -26.53 0.79 -25.05
N GLY A 207 -26.15 1.91 -24.43
CA GLY A 207 -27.14 2.62 -23.63
C GLY A 207 -26.75 3.95 -23.02
N LEU A 208 -25.73 4.64 -23.55
CA LEU A 208 -25.77 6.12 -23.52
C LEU A 208 -26.71 6.59 -24.65
N SER A 209 -27.94 6.08 -24.63
CA SER A 209 -29.02 6.47 -25.53
C SER A 209 -29.48 7.87 -25.15
N LYS A 210 -29.66 8.70 -26.17
CA LYS A 210 -30.04 10.11 -26.11
C LYS A 210 -31.39 10.40 -25.43
N ASP A 211 -32.13 9.40 -24.97
CA ASP A 211 -33.56 9.55 -24.63
C ASP A 211 -33.96 9.33 -23.15
N ALA A 212 -33.01 9.25 -22.20
CA ALA A 212 -33.29 9.25 -20.74
C ALA A 212 -33.06 10.64 -20.08
N GLY A 213 -33.50 11.69 -20.77
CA GLY A 213 -32.87 13.03 -20.78
C GLY A 213 -33.12 14.02 -19.62
N GLN A 214 -33.68 13.65 -18.46
CA GLN A 214 -33.91 14.65 -17.40
C GLN A 214 -33.53 14.26 -15.96
N ASN A 215 -33.71 13.00 -15.53
CA ASN A 215 -33.32 12.60 -14.16
C ASN A 215 -31.89 12.06 -14.06
N ILE A 216 -31.33 11.50 -15.15
CA ILE A 216 -29.96 10.98 -15.17
C ILE A 216 -28.94 12.12 -15.31
N THR A 217 -29.33 13.23 -15.96
CA THR A 217 -28.49 14.42 -16.07
C THR A 217 -28.26 15.08 -14.71
N ALA A 218 -29.28 15.20 -13.86
CA ALA A 218 -29.16 15.81 -12.53
C ALA A 218 -28.30 15.01 -11.54
N THR A 219 -28.42 13.68 -11.52
CA THR A 219 -27.56 12.82 -10.66
C THR A 219 -26.12 12.77 -11.15
N THR A 220 -25.91 12.80 -12.46
CA THR A 220 -24.57 12.87 -13.04
C THR A 220 -23.93 14.24 -12.80
N THR A 221 -24.67 15.34 -12.91
CA THR A 221 -24.14 16.68 -12.62
C THR A 221 -23.81 16.85 -11.15
N THR A 222 -24.66 16.39 -10.22
CA THR A 222 -24.39 16.41 -8.77
C THR A 222 -23.19 15.56 -8.39
N PHE A 223 -23.00 14.38 -9.00
CA PHE A 223 -21.80 13.58 -8.81
C PHE A 223 -20.54 14.28 -9.35
N VAL A 224 -20.60 14.90 -10.53
CA VAL A 224 -19.48 15.69 -11.08
C VAL A 224 -19.15 16.88 -10.18
N ILE A 225 -20.17 17.50 -9.57
CA ILE A 225 -19.99 18.56 -8.57
C ILE A 225 -19.25 18.03 -7.34
N ALA A 226 -19.78 16.97 -6.73
CA ALA A 226 -19.24 16.31 -5.56
C ALA A 226 -17.78 15.83 -5.76
N SER A 227 -17.48 15.29 -6.94
CA SER A 227 -16.16 14.77 -7.29
C SER A 227 -15.18 15.82 -7.80
N CYS A 228 -15.54 17.11 -7.75
CA CYS A 228 -14.70 18.20 -8.24
C CYS A 228 -14.27 18.06 -9.71
N GLY A 229 -15.03 17.32 -10.53
CA GLY A 229 -14.64 17.02 -11.91
C GLY A 229 -13.31 16.25 -12.03
N LEU A 230 -12.90 15.50 -11.00
CA LEU A 230 -11.67 14.68 -11.07
C LEU A 230 -11.69 13.72 -12.25
N ILE A 231 -12.88 13.29 -12.65
CA ILE A 231 -13.16 12.45 -13.81
C ILE A 231 -14.13 13.24 -14.70
N ASN A 232 -13.56 14.08 -15.56
CA ASN A 232 -14.33 14.97 -16.42
C ASN A 232 -14.73 14.32 -17.75
N SER A 233 -14.13 13.18 -18.11
CA SER A 233 -14.46 12.47 -19.35
C SER A 233 -14.41 10.95 -19.17
N HIS A 234 -15.30 10.26 -19.90
CA HIS A 234 -15.33 8.80 -19.96
C HIS A 234 -14.01 8.20 -20.50
N GLY A 235 -13.33 8.91 -21.41
CA GLY A 235 -12.02 8.50 -21.92
C GLY A 235 -10.94 8.55 -20.84
N GLN A 236 -10.83 9.66 -20.11
CA GLN A 236 -9.90 9.80 -18.99
C GLN A 236 -10.18 8.76 -17.89
N PHE A 237 -11.46 8.52 -17.60
CA PHE A 237 -11.89 7.46 -16.67
C PHE A 237 -11.31 6.10 -17.06
N LEU A 238 -11.61 5.65 -18.28
CA LEU A 238 -11.27 4.31 -18.74
C LEU A 238 -9.75 4.11 -18.77
N VAL A 239 -9.00 5.08 -19.31
CA VAL A 239 -7.55 5.02 -19.36
C VAL A 239 -6.95 4.98 -17.95
N PHE A 240 -7.38 5.89 -17.06
CA PHE A 240 -6.86 5.97 -15.70
C PHE A 240 -7.09 4.68 -14.92
N PHE A 241 -8.32 4.16 -14.89
CA PHE A 241 -8.64 2.97 -14.09
C PHE A 241 -8.03 1.69 -14.66
N ILE A 242 -7.90 1.55 -15.99
CA ILE A 242 -7.20 0.40 -16.59
C ILE A 242 -5.74 0.36 -16.14
N PHE A 243 -5.02 1.47 -16.26
CA PHE A 243 -3.63 1.54 -15.81
C PHE A 243 -3.51 1.31 -14.31
N LEU A 244 -4.42 1.88 -13.53
CA LEU A 244 -4.47 1.70 -12.09
C LEU A 244 -4.62 0.23 -11.69
N PHE A 245 -5.56 -0.49 -12.32
CA PHE A 245 -5.77 -1.91 -12.04
C PHE A 245 -4.62 -2.77 -12.49
N LEU A 246 -4.04 -2.48 -13.66
CA LEU A 246 -2.86 -3.19 -14.15
C LEU A 246 -1.70 -3.07 -13.16
N LEU A 247 -1.42 -1.85 -12.68
CA LEU A 247 -0.36 -1.59 -11.70
C LEU A 247 -0.61 -2.35 -10.39
N LEU A 248 -1.84 -2.28 -9.84
CA LEU A 248 -2.19 -2.99 -8.60
C LEU A 248 -2.13 -4.51 -8.78
N ALA A 249 -2.63 -5.05 -9.89
CA ALA A 249 -2.61 -6.49 -10.17
C ALA A 249 -1.18 -7.03 -10.27
N VAL A 250 -0.30 -6.34 -11.00
CA VAL A 250 1.12 -6.72 -11.09
C VAL A 250 1.80 -6.60 -9.72
N GLN A 251 1.52 -5.53 -8.97
CA GLN A 251 2.09 -5.35 -7.63
C GLN A 251 1.68 -6.49 -6.68
N LEU A 252 0.40 -6.86 -6.66
CA LEU A 252 -0.11 -7.98 -5.87
C LEU A 252 0.48 -9.32 -6.34
N ALA A 253 0.60 -9.55 -7.64
CA ALA A 253 1.20 -10.77 -8.18
C ALA A 253 2.67 -10.93 -7.75
N LEU A 254 3.46 -9.85 -7.78
CA LEU A 254 4.84 -9.85 -7.30
C LEU A 254 4.91 -10.16 -5.80
N LEU A 255 4.06 -9.52 -5.00
CA LEU A 255 4.03 -9.76 -3.55
C LEU A 255 3.63 -11.19 -3.23
N MET A 256 2.62 -11.74 -3.91
CA MET A 256 2.21 -13.15 -3.78
C MET A 256 3.34 -14.12 -4.14
N ALA A 257 4.10 -13.81 -5.20
CA ALA A 257 5.27 -14.59 -5.57
C ALA A 257 6.34 -14.56 -4.47
N VAL A 258 6.54 -13.41 -3.80
CA VAL A 258 7.41 -13.30 -2.63
C VAL A 258 6.87 -14.07 -1.43
N SER A 259 5.57 -13.96 -1.11
CA SER A 259 4.96 -14.70 0.02
C SER A 259 5.14 -16.20 -0.12
N LYS A 260 4.83 -16.74 -1.31
CA LYS A 260 5.01 -18.17 -1.63
C LYS A 260 6.48 -18.59 -1.47
N ARG A 261 7.40 -17.67 -1.75
CA ARG A 261 8.83 -17.92 -1.64
C ARG A 261 9.33 -17.87 -0.19
N CYS A 262 8.76 -17.02 0.66
CA CYS A 262 9.17 -16.93 2.07
C CYS A 262 8.61 -18.07 2.92
N LEU A 263 7.38 -18.54 2.64
CA LEU A 263 6.71 -19.62 3.40
C LEU A 263 7.42 -20.99 3.32
N GLY A 264 8.29 -21.21 2.33
CA GLY A 264 8.97 -22.49 2.11
C GLY A 264 10.41 -22.58 2.64
N ALA A 265 10.91 -21.56 3.34
CA ALA A 265 12.29 -21.54 3.82
C ALA A 265 12.40 -22.09 5.26
N PRO A 266 13.28 -23.07 5.53
CA PRO A 266 13.55 -23.53 6.89
C PRO A 266 14.32 -22.44 7.69
N GLU A 267 13.90 -22.25 8.95
CA GLU A 267 14.45 -21.30 9.94
C GLU A 267 15.92 -21.64 10.27
N ASP A 268 16.87 -20.84 9.80
CA ASP A 268 18.27 -20.85 10.27
C ASP A 268 18.60 -19.54 10.99
N ARG A 269 19.12 -19.65 12.22
CA ARG A 269 19.24 -18.52 13.20
C ARG A 269 20.26 -17.42 12.86
N VAL A 270 21.19 -17.64 11.92
CA VAL A 270 22.35 -16.74 11.70
C VAL A 270 22.08 -15.66 10.64
N GLN A 271 21.00 -15.76 9.85
CA GLN A 271 20.62 -14.77 8.82
C GLN A 271 19.62 -13.69 9.30
N LEU A 272 19.37 -13.62 10.61
CA LEU A 272 18.27 -12.91 11.25
C LEU A 272 18.19 -11.39 10.97
N HIS A 273 19.33 -10.71 10.81
CA HIS A 273 19.36 -9.25 10.63
C HIS A 273 19.00 -8.82 9.20
N GLN A 274 19.59 -9.46 8.18
CA GLN A 274 19.26 -9.16 6.79
C GLN A 274 17.83 -9.61 6.43
N GLU A 275 17.33 -10.65 7.11
CA GLU A 275 15.92 -11.03 7.02
C GLU A 275 14.98 -9.98 7.62
N ARG A 276 15.35 -9.27 8.70
CA ARG A 276 14.49 -8.24 9.31
C ARG A 276 14.22 -7.07 8.37
N ASP A 277 15.24 -6.53 7.72
CA ASP A 277 15.08 -5.39 6.80
C ASP A 277 14.21 -5.74 5.58
N VAL A 278 14.46 -6.90 4.98
CA VAL A 278 13.69 -7.40 3.83
C VAL A 278 12.25 -7.69 4.25
N THR A 279 12.05 -8.30 5.41
CA THR A 279 10.72 -8.59 5.96
C THR A 279 9.96 -7.31 6.27
N ALA A 280 10.61 -6.31 6.87
CA ALA A 280 9.99 -5.01 7.15
C ALA A 280 9.53 -4.31 5.85
N ARG A 281 10.40 -4.26 4.84
CA ARG A 281 10.07 -3.70 3.51
C ARG A 281 8.93 -4.45 2.84
N TYR A 282 8.95 -5.77 2.87
CA TYR A 282 7.88 -6.61 2.35
C TYR A 282 6.55 -6.33 3.05
N CYS A 283 6.53 -6.34 4.39
CA CYS A 283 5.33 -6.10 5.18
C CYS A 283 4.71 -4.73 4.92
N ILE A 284 5.53 -3.69 4.81
CA ILE A 284 5.06 -2.32 4.53
C ILE A 284 4.52 -2.23 3.10
N THR A 285 5.26 -2.75 2.12
CA THR A 285 4.82 -2.76 0.72
C THR A 285 3.51 -3.53 0.54
N LEU A 286 3.34 -4.62 1.28
CA LEU A 286 2.11 -5.42 1.29
C LEU A 286 0.93 -4.66 1.92
N LYS A 287 1.12 -4.03 3.08
CA LYS A 287 0.10 -3.17 3.72
C LYS A 287 -0.33 -2.03 2.78
N LEU A 288 0.64 -1.39 2.11
CA LEU A 288 0.37 -0.35 1.11
C LEU A 288 -0.44 -0.87 -0.06
N ALA A 289 -0.06 -2.01 -0.65
CA ALA A 289 -0.78 -2.62 -1.77
C ALA A 289 -2.23 -2.93 -1.41
N ILE A 290 -2.47 -3.51 -0.24
CA ILE A 290 -3.81 -3.87 0.24
C ILE A 290 -4.66 -2.62 0.46
N THR A 291 -4.14 -1.63 1.19
CA THR A 291 -4.88 -0.40 1.46
C THR A 291 -5.21 0.36 0.17
N HIS A 292 -4.28 0.42 -0.79
CA HIS A 292 -4.55 1.03 -2.10
C HIS A 292 -5.63 0.27 -2.87
N THR A 293 -5.63 -1.06 -2.80
CA THR A 293 -6.67 -1.88 -3.45
C THR A 293 -8.05 -1.60 -2.85
N ILE A 294 -8.15 -1.41 -1.53
CA ILE A 294 -9.40 -1.06 -0.85
C ILE A 294 -9.86 0.34 -1.26
N VAL A 295 -8.99 1.34 -1.19
CA VAL A 295 -9.32 2.73 -1.54
C VAL A 295 -9.75 2.81 -3.00
N TRP A 296 -8.95 2.30 -3.93
CA TRP A 296 -9.28 2.43 -5.35
C TRP A 296 -10.46 1.58 -5.80
N SER A 297 -10.73 0.43 -5.17
CA SER A 297 -11.97 -0.31 -5.44
C SER A 297 -13.21 0.51 -5.03
N SER A 298 -13.18 1.19 -3.88
CA SER A 298 -14.27 2.11 -3.51
C SER A 298 -14.43 3.28 -4.48
N GLY A 299 -13.32 3.83 -4.99
CA GLY A 299 -13.35 4.89 -6.01
C GLY A 299 -13.97 4.42 -7.32
N VAL A 300 -13.66 3.20 -7.76
CA VAL A 300 -14.27 2.60 -8.97
C VAL A 300 -15.77 2.41 -8.78
N VAL A 301 -16.19 1.86 -7.64
CA VAL A 301 -17.62 1.66 -7.35
C VAL A 301 -18.34 3.00 -7.27
N ALA A 302 -17.70 4.03 -6.69
CA ALA A 302 -18.27 5.39 -6.62
C ALA A 302 -18.57 5.94 -8.00
N VAL A 303 -17.62 5.84 -8.91
CA VAL A 303 -17.76 6.38 -10.27
C VAL A 303 -18.69 5.53 -11.11
N TYR A 304 -18.58 4.19 -11.02
CA TYR A 304 -19.46 3.27 -11.74
C TYR A 304 -20.93 3.48 -11.37
N ARG A 305 -21.23 3.73 -10.09
CA ARG A 305 -22.59 4.01 -9.62
C ARG A 305 -23.00 5.48 -9.70
N ALA A 306 -22.10 6.37 -10.14
CA ALA A 306 -22.25 7.82 -10.02
C ALA A 306 -22.81 8.26 -8.65
N SER A 307 -22.35 7.62 -7.57
CA SER A 307 -22.93 7.76 -6.23
C SER A 307 -22.10 8.67 -5.36
N VAL A 308 -22.71 9.79 -4.95
CA VAL A 308 -22.14 10.79 -4.03
C VAL A 308 -21.79 10.15 -2.67
N ALA A 309 -22.64 9.27 -2.15
CA ALA A 309 -22.39 8.58 -0.89
C ALA A 309 -21.16 7.67 -0.95
N VAL A 310 -21.02 6.89 -2.04
CA VAL A 310 -19.86 6.01 -2.22
C VAL A 310 -18.60 6.84 -2.52
N TRP A 311 -18.72 7.99 -3.18
CA TRP A 311 -17.62 8.94 -3.33
C TRP A 311 -17.11 9.46 -1.98
N ASN A 312 -18.01 9.82 -1.07
CA ASN A 312 -17.64 10.20 0.30
C ASN A 312 -16.93 9.06 1.04
N MET A 313 -17.35 7.80 0.85
CA MET A 313 -16.63 6.65 1.39
C MET A 313 -15.22 6.54 0.80
N PHE A 314 -15.07 6.77 -0.50
CA PHE A 314 -13.76 6.78 -1.16
C PHE A 314 -12.83 7.86 -0.61
N THR A 315 -13.30 9.11 -0.50
CA THR A 315 -12.49 10.22 0.04
C THR A 315 -12.12 9.98 1.50
N LEU A 316 -13.07 9.44 2.29
CA LEU A 316 -12.84 9.08 3.68
C LEU A 316 -11.80 7.95 3.80
N PHE A 317 -11.92 6.87 3.02
CA PHE A 317 -10.94 5.80 3.00
C PHE A 317 -9.57 6.27 2.51
N SER A 318 -9.51 7.19 1.54
CA SER A 318 -8.25 7.81 1.12
C SER A 318 -7.59 8.57 2.26
N SER A 319 -8.37 9.32 3.06
CA SER A 319 -7.84 10.08 4.21
C SER A 319 -7.38 9.18 5.35
N LEU A 320 -8.16 8.14 5.67
CA LEU A 320 -7.78 7.14 6.65
C LEU A 320 -6.56 6.34 6.19
N GLN A 321 -6.44 6.04 4.89
CA GLN A 321 -5.26 5.39 4.34
C GLN A 321 -4.01 6.28 4.55
N ALA A 322 -4.07 7.57 4.23
CA ALA A 322 -2.93 8.47 4.40
C ALA A 322 -2.48 8.55 5.87
N ILE A 323 -3.44 8.65 6.80
CA ILE A 323 -3.18 8.63 8.25
C ILE A 323 -2.59 7.29 8.67
N TYR A 324 -3.20 6.17 8.24
CA TYR A 324 -2.75 4.82 8.54
C TYR A 324 -1.30 4.60 8.09
N ILE A 325 -0.95 5.02 6.88
CA ILE A 325 0.41 4.91 6.34
C ILE A 325 1.38 5.74 7.18
N THR A 326 1.01 6.98 7.50
CA THR A 326 1.84 7.89 8.30
C THR A 326 2.10 7.28 9.69
N ILE A 327 1.06 6.81 10.37
CA ILE A 327 1.18 6.16 11.68
C ILE A 327 2.01 4.87 11.59
N ASN A 328 1.72 3.99 10.64
CA ASN A 328 2.44 2.72 10.53
C ASN A 328 3.92 2.91 10.19
N CYS A 329 4.28 3.92 9.40
CA CYS A 329 5.66 4.19 9.05
C CYS A 329 6.41 4.93 10.15
N THR A 330 5.73 5.79 10.93
CA THR A 330 6.33 6.55 12.04
C THR A 330 6.49 5.69 13.29
N PHE A 331 5.49 4.87 13.61
CA PHE A 331 5.46 4.03 14.80
C PHE A 331 5.73 2.55 14.49
N SER A 332 6.50 2.27 13.44
CA SER A 332 6.91 0.90 13.14
C SER A 332 7.94 0.44 14.18
N ARG A 333 7.92 -0.86 14.52
CA ARG A 333 8.91 -1.45 15.44
C ARG A 333 10.36 -1.14 15.03
N PRO A 334 10.77 -1.21 13.74
CA PRO A 334 12.10 -0.77 13.33
C PRO A 334 12.43 0.68 13.69
N VAL A 335 11.45 1.58 13.68
CA VAL A 335 11.66 2.97 14.09
C VAL A 335 11.81 3.09 15.59
N PHE A 336 11.01 2.36 16.37
CA PHE A 336 11.17 2.33 17.82
C PHE A 336 12.51 1.72 18.25
N ASP A 337 12.94 0.63 17.62
CA ASP A 337 14.24 0.01 17.88
C ASP A 337 15.37 0.99 17.58
N LEU A 338 15.23 1.80 16.51
CA LEU A 338 16.19 2.85 16.17
C LEU A 338 16.22 4.00 17.20
N VAL A 339 15.05 4.44 17.66
CA VAL A 339 14.94 5.48 18.70
C VAL A 339 15.52 4.98 20.03
N HIS A 340 15.29 3.71 20.37
CA HIS A 340 15.88 3.08 21.55
C HIS A 340 17.40 3.06 21.48
N TRP A 341 17.94 2.60 20.34
CA TRP A 341 19.38 2.57 20.11
C TRP A 341 20.01 3.96 20.21
N TRP A 342 19.34 4.99 19.67
CA TRP A 342 19.82 6.36 19.77
C TRP A 342 19.85 6.90 21.21
N HIS A 343 18.94 6.43 22.07
CA HIS A 343 18.93 6.80 23.49
C HIS A 343 20.01 6.05 24.28
N GLU A 344 20.37 4.82 23.89
CA GLU A 344 21.43 4.05 24.53
C GLU A 344 22.84 4.57 24.17
N ASP A 345 23.01 5.12 22.97
CA ASP A 345 24.27 5.66 22.47
C ASP A 345 24.56 7.11 22.90
N GLU A 346 23.75 7.72 23.79
CA GLU A 346 24.08 9.03 24.35
C GLU A 346 25.41 8.94 25.14
N PRO A 347 26.48 9.64 24.69
CA PRO A 347 27.81 9.52 25.27
C PRO A 347 27.84 10.27 26.61
N GLY A 348 27.41 9.59 27.67
CA GLY A 348 27.30 10.20 29.00
C GLY A 348 26.88 9.27 30.13
N LYS A 349 26.45 8.03 29.86
CA LYS A 349 26.33 7.03 30.94
C LYS A 349 27.68 6.35 31.13
N PRO A 350 28.38 6.60 32.26
CA PRO A 350 29.54 5.80 32.60
C PRO A 350 29.11 4.33 32.68
N GLU A 351 29.88 3.45 32.04
CA GLU A 351 29.80 2.01 32.27
C GLU A 351 29.96 1.77 33.78
N GLU A 352 28.86 1.60 34.50
CA GLU A 352 28.90 0.97 35.81
C GLU A 352 29.24 -0.50 35.57
N SER A 353 30.54 -0.76 35.63
CA SER A 353 31.16 -2.08 35.67
C SER A 353 30.42 -2.99 36.65
N LEU A 354 29.90 -4.10 36.14
CA LEU A 354 29.32 -5.20 36.91
C LEU A 354 30.06 -6.49 36.60
#